data_AF-A0A497SJM5-F1
#
_entry.id   AF-A0A497SJM5-F1
#
_cell.length_a   1.000
_cell.length_b   1.000
_cell.length_c   1.000
_cell.angle_alpha   90.00
_cell.angle_beta   90.00
_cell.angle_gamma   90.00
#
_symmetry.space_group_name_H-M   'P 1'
#
loop_
_entity.id
_entity.type
_entity.pdbx_description
1 polymer ?
#
loop_
_entity_poly.entity_id
_entity_poly.type
_entity_poly.pdbx_seq_one_letter_code
_entity_poly.pdbx_strand_id
1 'polypeptide(L)' 'MVNTDEKCCLICKKWYTPVLERGHPDMLIQEEFPDAQLWEREQHISGICSDACWKKAFTF' A
#
# COMPACT_ATOMS: atom_id res chain seq x y z
N MET A 1 -22.81 0.61 -2.18
CA MET A 1 -21.77 0.55 -3.23
C MET A 1 -20.48 0.20 -2.50
N VAL A 2 -19.97 -1.02 -2.66
CA VAL A 2 -18.68 -1.40 -2.07
C VAL A 2 -17.62 -0.82 -2.99
N ASN A 3 -16.80 0.13 -2.52
CA ASN A 3 -15.61 0.54 -3.26
C ASN A 3 -14.70 -0.69 -3.32
N THR A 4 -14.60 -1.31 -4.48
CA THR A 4 -13.91 -2.59 -4.68
C THR A 4 -12.39 -2.53 -4.46
N ASP A 5 -11.83 -1.33 -4.26
CA ASP A 5 -10.39 -1.09 -4.07
C ASP A 5 -9.99 -0.77 -2.62
N GLU A 6 -10.94 -0.85 -1.67
CA GLU A 6 -10.63 -0.68 -0.25
C GLU A 6 -9.89 -1.92 0.29
N LYS A 7 -8.71 -1.70 0.86
CA LYS A 7 -7.89 -2.73 1.50
C LYS A 7 -7.96 -2.60 3.01
N CYS A 8 -7.90 -3.71 3.73
CA CYS A 8 -7.81 -3.71 5.18
C CYS A 8 -6.35 -3.78 5.62
N CYS A 9 -5.90 -2.79 6.39
CA CYS A 9 -4.54 -2.75 6.92
C CYS A 9 -4.31 -3.88 7.92
N LEU A 10 -3.29 -4.70 7.69
CA LEU A 10 -2.98 -5.83 8.58
C LEU A 10 -2.54 -5.40 9.99
N ILE A 11 -1.98 -4.19 10.12
CA ILE A 11 -1.44 -3.67 11.38
C ILE A 11 -2.49 -2.95 12.23
N CYS A 12 -3.21 -2.00 11.64
CA CYS A 12 -4.16 -1.16 12.38
C CYS A 12 -5.63 -1.53 12.16
N LYS A 13 -5.91 -2.52 11.31
CA LYS A 13 -7.25 -3.02 10.96
C LYS A 13 -8.20 -1.97 10.39
N LYS A 14 -7.67 -0.83 9.93
CA LYS A 14 -8.44 0.20 9.23
C LYS A 14 -8.51 -0.14 7.74
N TRP A 15 -9.69 0.12 7.16
CA TRP A 15 -9.88 0.10 5.72
C TRP A 15 -9.29 1.38 5.11
N TYR A 16 -8.63 1.26 3.97
CA TYR A 16 -7.99 2.36 3.28
C TYR A 16 -7.97 2.11 1.77
N THR A 17 -7.92 3.20 1.01
CA THR A 17 -7.65 3.18 -0.43
C THR A 17 -6.15 3.43 -0.62
N PRO A 18 -5.45 2.61 -1.43
CA PRO A 18 -4.07 2.90 -1.78
C PRO A 18 -3.93 4.31 -2.39
N VAL A 19 -2.84 5.01 -2.04
CA VAL A 19 -2.58 6.37 -2.52
C VAL A 19 -2.09 6.38 -3.97
N LEU A 20 -1.48 5.28 -4.40
CA LEU A 20 -1.06 5.07 -5.78
C LEU A 20 -2.16 4.31 -6.52
N GLU A 21 -2.59 4.82 -7.67
CA GLU A 21 -3.51 4.13 -8.57
C GLU A 21 -2.70 3.42 -9.66
N ARG A 22 -2.80 2.08 -9.73
CA ARG A 22 -2.02 1.30 -10.71
C ARG A 22 -2.67 1.39 -12.09
N GLY A 23 -1.89 1.78 -13.09
CA GLY A 23 -2.27 1.74 -14.51
C GLY A 23 -1.78 0.49 -15.23
N HIS A 24 -0.72 -0.16 -14.71
CA HIS A 24 -0.05 -1.28 -15.37
C HIS A 24 0.09 -2.47 -14.42
N PRO A 25 -0.94 -3.34 -14.28
CA PRO A 25 -0.93 -4.43 -13.30
C PRO A 25 0.21 -5.43 -13.49
N ASP A 26 0.70 -5.59 -14.72
CA ASP A 26 1.78 -6.51 -15.10
C ASP A 26 3.19 -5.97 -14.81
N MET A 27 3.33 -4.67 -14.51
CA MET A 27 4.61 -4.05 -14.16
C MET A 27 4.90 -4.23 -12.66
N LEU A 28 6.17 -4.26 -12.25
CA LEU A 28 6.49 -4.22 -10.83
C LEU A 28 6.15 -2.84 -10.26
N ILE A 29 5.62 -2.79 -9.04
CA ILE A 29 5.22 -1.52 -8.41
C ILE A 29 6.41 -0.56 -8.23
N GLN A 30 7.65 -1.08 -8.08
CA GLN A 30 8.83 -0.24 -7.98
C GLN A 30 9.24 0.38 -9.32
N GLU A 31 8.88 -0.26 -10.44
CA GLU A 31 9.14 0.25 -11.80
C GLU A 31 8.06 1.23 -12.23
N GLU A 32 6.81 0.97 -11.86
CA GLU A 32 5.68 1.86 -12.16
C GLU A 32 5.78 3.18 -11.36
N PHE A 33 6.26 3.11 -10.11
CA PHE A 33 6.42 4.26 -9.22
C PHE A 33 7.82 4.30 -8.60
N PRO A 34 8.86 4.66 -9.36
CA PRO A 34 10.24 4.65 -8.87
C PRO A 34 10.49 5.71 -7.77
N ASP A 35 9.80 6.84 -7.85
CA ASP A 35 9.98 8.00 -6.95
C ASP A 35 9.02 8.01 -5.76
N ALA A 36 8.03 7.11 -5.72
CA ALA A 36 7.09 7.02 -4.60
C ALA A 36 7.81 6.58 -3.31
N GLN A 37 7.31 6.98 -2.16
CA GLN A 37 7.85 6.51 -0.88
C GLN A 37 7.62 5.01 -0.73
N LEU A 38 8.50 4.34 0.01
CA LEU A 38 8.44 2.89 0.18
C LEU A 38 7.08 2.43 0.73
N TRP A 39 6.56 3.11 1.76
CA TRP A 39 5.27 2.76 2.36
C TRP A 39 4.08 2.93 1.41
N GLU A 40 4.16 3.83 0.41
CA GLU A 40 3.11 4.05 -0.58
C GLU A 40 3.04 2.86 -1.55
N ARG A 41 4.20 2.32 -1.95
CA ARG A 41 4.29 1.10 -2.77
C ARG A 41 3.86 -0.14 -1.97
N GLU A 42 4.20 -0.18 -0.69
CA GLU A 42 3.85 -1.29 0.22
C GLU A 42 2.34 -1.46 0.45
N GLN A 43 1.54 -0.41 0.27
CA GLN A 43 0.07 -0.54 0.24
C GLN A 43 -0.42 -1.54 -0.82
N HIS A 44 0.35 -1.71 -1.91
CA HIS A 44 0.05 -2.68 -2.96
C HIS A 44 0.66 -4.05 -2.75
N ILE A 45 1.77 -4.13 -2.02
CA ILE A 45 2.51 -5.38 -1.78
C ILE A 45 2.04 -6.05 -0.48
N SER A 46 2.24 -5.39 0.66
CA SER A 46 2.03 -5.95 2.00
C SER A 46 0.66 -5.60 2.59
N GLY A 47 -0.07 -4.67 1.96
CA GLY A 47 -1.37 -4.23 2.44
C GLY A 47 -1.29 -3.34 3.68
N ILE A 48 -0.17 -2.64 3.89
CA ILE A 48 0.03 -1.72 5.00
C ILE A 48 -0.38 -0.30 4.61
N CYS A 49 -1.24 0.36 5.39
CA CYS A 49 -1.86 1.63 5.00
C CYS A 49 -0.99 2.89 5.11
N SER A 50 0.06 2.89 5.94
CA SER A 50 0.81 4.11 6.25
C SER A 50 2.23 3.83 6.71
N ASP A 51 3.11 4.83 6.57
CA ASP A 51 4.49 4.79 7.08
C ASP A 51 4.56 4.39 8.57
N ALA A 52 3.64 4.92 9.40
CA ALA A 52 3.58 4.56 10.81
C ALA A 52 3.26 3.06 11.03
N CYS A 53 2.39 2.48 10.20
CA CYS A 53 2.09 1.05 10.27
C CYS A 53 3.24 0.22 9.69
N TRP A 54 3.90 0.72 8.64
CA TRP A 54 5.06 0.07 8.03
C TRP A 54 6.22 -0.01 9.01
N LYS A 55 6.56 1.10 9.67
CA LYS A 55 7.52 1.13 10.77
C LYS A 55 7.15 0.12 11.85
N LYS A 56 5.91 0.09 12.34
CA LYS A 56 5.48 -0.91 13.35
C LYS A 56 5.64 -2.36 12.90
N ALA A 57 5.43 -2.65 11.61
CA ALA A 57 5.54 -4.01 11.08
C ALA A 57 6.99 -4.49 10.97
N PHE A 58 7.94 -3.57 10.76
CA PHE A 58 9.35 -3.87 10.44
C PHE A 58 10.34 -3.28 11.44
N THR A 59 9.89 -2.82 12.61
CA THR A 59 10.79 -2.47 13.72
C THR A 59 11.17 -3.76 14.46
N PHE A 60 12.45 -4.12 14.42
CA PHE A 60 13.06 -5.18 15.23
C PHE A 60 13.52 -4.64 16.58
#